data_AF-A0A3D5W6L2-F1
#
_entry.id   AF-A0A3D5W6L2-F1
#
_cell.length_a   1.000
_cell.length_b   1.000
_cell.length_c   1.000
_cell.angle_alpha   90.00
_cell.angle_beta   90.00
_cell.angle_gamma   90.00
#
_symmetry.space_group_name_H-M   'P 1'
#
loop_
_entity.id
_entity.type
_entity.pdbx_description
1 polymer ?
#
loop_
_entity_poly.entity_id
_entity_poly.type
_entity_poly.pdbx_seq_one_letter_code
_entity_poly.pdbx_strand_id
1 'polypeptide(L)'
;RAEVWEIWCKVTRKRLFIASGYPDVLAEDDDPYELEDFFPTPTPLIAVRTNNTSVPVPEFTLYQDQADELDRVTNRITYLVEGLKRRGVYDASVPELAHLAVAGDNDFVPSENFASLAQKGGLAGAFQTEDISVVSVVVNGLYTQRTQVLQVIYEVTGISDIIRGGGTKASETATAQQLKAQYGSMRLRRRQDDIQKYVRDLFRIKAELIAENYEPEILQRITGLEVTDEMLEIMRNDKLRNYQIDVETDSTVFADEEEVKRTRIEFANVFGNYLVKAIEATRAAPEVTPIAFEILKFVAGAWKIGRNFEDVIDQTEAQVMQQLQAMQQQPQQPSPEERIQQEKIMAELEREKLKQEGKLADISSRERSKAAEIQEESRASNERIRSKEDLAMLEAELRMAERD
;
A
#
# COMPACT_ATOMS: atom_id res chain seq x y z
N ARG A 1 -15.56 -45.62 6.24
CA ARG A 1 -15.07 -44.50 5.39
C ARG A 1 -13.57 -44.72 5.21
N ALA A 2 -13.08 -44.75 3.98
CA ALA A 2 -11.66 -44.87 3.67
C ALA A 2 -11.13 -43.51 3.20
N GLU A 3 -9.89 -43.19 3.54
CA GLU A 3 -9.19 -42.01 3.03
C GLU A 3 -8.57 -42.38 1.68
N VAL A 4 -8.95 -41.64 0.63
CA VAL A 4 -8.44 -41.82 -0.73
C VAL A 4 -7.75 -40.52 -1.14
N TRP A 5 -6.50 -40.64 -1.56
CA TRP A 5 -5.68 -39.56 -2.07
C TRP A 5 -5.76 -39.53 -3.58
N GLU A 6 -6.06 -38.35 -4.13
CA GLU A 6 -5.97 -38.07 -5.55
C GLU A 6 -4.59 -37.48 -5.86
N ILE A 7 -3.82 -38.15 -6.70
CA ILE A 7 -2.44 -37.79 -7.02
C ILE A 7 -2.33 -37.50 -8.52
N TRP A 8 -1.85 -36.31 -8.84
CA TRP A 8 -1.60 -35.86 -10.20
C TRP A 8 -0.14 -36.06 -10.57
N CYS A 9 0.15 -36.98 -11.49
CA CYS A 9 1.51 -37.31 -11.92
C CYS A 9 1.85 -36.63 -13.26
N LYS A 10 2.64 -35.54 -13.22
CA LYS A 10 3.03 -34.79 -14.44
C LYS A 10 3.92 -35.61 -15.40
N VAL A 11 4.72 -36.55 -14.89
CA VAL A 11 5.63 -37.36 -15.72
C VAL A 11 4.85 -38.30 -16.63
N THR A 12 3.80 -38.93 -16.12
CA THR A 12 2.95 -39.85 -16.89
C THR A 12 1.72 -39.16 -17.48
N ARG A 13 1.43 -37.91 -17.08
CA ARG A 13 0.17 -37.19 -17.34
C ARG A 13 -1.08 -38.01 -16.98
N LYS A 14 -1.09 -38.54 -15.75
CA LYS A 14 -2.19 -39.36 -15.23
C LYS A 14 -2.64 -38.95 -13.85
N ARG A 15 -3.92 -39.20 -13.56
CA ARG A 15 -4.54 -39.04 -12.25
C ARG A 15 -4.68 -40.40 -11.58
N LEU A 16 -4.08 -40.55 -10.40
CA LEU A 16 -4.03 -41.80 -9.64
C LEU A 16 -4.83 -41.65 -8.35
N PHE A 17 -5.54 -42.71 -7.96
CA PHE A 17 -6.25 -42.78 -6.69
C PHE A 17 -5.63 -43.84 -5.80
N ILE A 18 -5.16 -43.45 -4.61
CA ILE A 18 -4.47 -44.34 -3.67
C ILE A 18 -5.15 -44.27 -2.30
N ALA A 19 -5.34 -45.40 -1.63
CA ALA A 19 -5.83 -45.42 -0.24
C ALA A 19 -4.73 -45.83 0.72
N SER A 20 -4.73 -45.22 1.91
CA SER A 20 -3.79 -45.58 2.98
C SER A 20 -3.99 -47.02 3.42
N GLY A 21 -2.91 -47.81 3.44
CA GLY A 21 -2.94 -49.23 3.80
C GLY A 21 -3.37 -50.19 2.68
N TYR A 22 -3.55 -49.68 1.45
CA TYR A 22 -3.78 -50.52 0.27
C TYR A 22 -2.53 -50.53 -0.62
N PRO A 23 -2.01 -51.70 -1.03
CA PRO A 23 -0.75 -51.80 -1.78
C PRO A 23 -0.88 -51.38 -3.25
N ASP A 24 -2.08 -51.50 -3.83
CA ASP A 24 -2.35 -51.25 -5.24
C ASP A 24 -3.02 -49.89 -5.46
N VAL A 25 -2.85 -49.33 -6.67
CA VAL A 25 -3.59 -48.14 -7.11
C VAL A 25 -5.05 -48.52 -7.32
N LEU A 26 -5.98 -47.72 -6.79
CA LEU A 26 -7.41 -47.98 -6.88
C LEU A 26 -7.97 -47.68 -8.27
N ALA A 27 -7.52 -46.59 -8.88
CA ALA A 27 -7.90 -46.17 -10.21
C ALA A 27 -6.78 -45.31 -10.82
N GLU A 28 -6.63 -45.44 -12.13
CA GLU A 28 -5.69 -44.69 -12.95
C GLU A 28 -6.46 -44.15 -14.16
N ASP A 29 -6.62 -42.83 -14.19
CA ASP A 29 -7.24 -42.13 -15.30
C ASP A 29 -6.15 -41.42 -16.11
N ASP A 30 -6.27 -41.44 -17.43
CA ASP A 30 -5.52 -40.54 -18.29
C ASP A 30 -5.98 -39.08 -18.05
N ASP A 31 -5.19 -38.10 -18.49
CA ASP A 31 -5.42 -36.66 -18.28
C ASP A 31 -6.90 -36.28 -18.55
N PRO A 32 -7.73 -36.05 -17.51
CA PRO A 32 -9.17 -35.94 -17.68
C PRO A 32 -9.59 -34.59 -18.25
N TYR A 33 -8.69 -33.60 -18.19
CA TYR A 33 -8.99 -32.22 -18.58
C TYR A 33 -8.18 -31.78 -19.80
N GLU A 34 -7.06 -32.45 -20.10
CA GLU A 34 -6.17 -32.14 -21.22
C GLU A 34 -5.60 -30.71 -21.20
N LEU A 35 -5.53 -30.11 -20.00
CA LEU A 35 -5.02 -28.75 -19.80
C LEU A 35 -3.57 -28.61 -20.27
N GLU A 36 -3.19 -27.42 -20.74
CA GLU A 36 -1.83 -27.04 -21.16
C GLU A 36 -0.82 -27.44 -20.07
N ASP A 37 -1.09 -27.02 -18.84
CA ASP A 37 -0.22 -27.22 -17.67
C ASP A 37 -0.50 -28.50 -16.87
N PHE A 38 -1.40 -29.37 -17.34
CA PHE A 38 -1.82 -30.65 -16.76
C PHE A 38 -2.54 -30.57 -15.39
N PHE A 39 -2.19 -29.61 -14.53
CA PHE A 39 -2.74 -29.52 -13.18
C PHE A 39 -4.04 -28.69 -13.13
N PRO A 40 -5.10 -29.16 -12.44
CA PRO A 40 -6.35 -28.41 -12.29
C PRO A 40 -6.27 -27.30 -11.23
N THR A 41 -5.08 -27.02 -10.71
CA THR A 41 -4.86 -26.04 -9.65
C THR A 41 -3.51 -25.33 -9.87
N PRO A 42 -3.42 -24.02 -9.58
CA PRO A 42 -2.14 -23.32 -9.62
C PRO A 42 -1.13 -23.88 -8.62
N THR A 43 0.13 -23.47 -8.78
CA THR A 43 1.17 -23.79 -7.80
C THR A 43 0.76 -23.23 -6.42
N PRO A 44 0.70 -24.06 -5.37
CA PRO A 44 0.28 -23.61 -4.04
C PRO A 44 1.09 -22.43 -3.52
N LEU A 45 0.42 -21.52 -2.82
CA LEU A 45 1.06 -20.42 -2.11
C LEU A 45 1.85 -20.97 -0.91
N ILE A 46 3.17 -20.83 -0.96
CA ILE A 46 4.07 -21.26 0.12
C ILE A 46 4.80 -20.02 0.63
N ALA A 47 4.49 -19.61 1.86
CA ALA A 47 5.09 -18.44 2.50
C ALA A 47 6.57 -18.67 2.83
N VAL A 48 6.91 -19.85 3.34
CA VAL A 48 8.28 -20.25 3.69
C VAL A 48 8.65 -21.49 2.89
N ARG A 49 9.58 -21.33 1.95
CA ARG A 49 10.05 -22.43 1.08
C ARG A 49 11.29 -23.07 1.68
N THR A 50 11.33 -24.41 1.63
CA THR A 50 12.54 -25.19 1.93
C THR A 50 13.21 -25.62 0.63
N ASN A 51 14.48 -26.02 0.68
CA ASN A 51 15.23 -26.47 -0.50
C ASN A 51 14.70 -27.78 -1.09
N ASN A 52 14.19 -28.68 -0.24
CA ASN A 52 13.95 -30.07 -0.60
C ASN A 52 12.50 -30.52 -0.44
N THR A 53 11.62 -29.69 0.14
CA THR A 53 10.22 -30.08 0.40
C THR A 53 9.25 -28.95 0.08
N SER A 54 8.07 -29.33 -0.42
CA SER A 54 6.92 -28.45 -0.58
C SER A 54 6.01 -28.43 0.64
N VAL A 55 6.43 -29.03 1.76
CA VAL A 55 5.67 -29.02 3.01
C VAL A 55 5.70 -27.60 3.57
N PRO A 56 4.54 -26.96 3.78
CA PRO A 56 4.51 -25.61 4.29
C PRO A 56 5.00 -25.57 5.72
N VAL A 57 5.92 -24.65 6.00
CA VAL A 57 6.38 -24.34 7.36
C VAL A 57 5.62 -23.11 7.84
N PRO A 58 4.93 -23.16 9.00
CA PRO A 58 4.26 -21.99 9.56
C PRO A 58 5.26 -20.87 9.85
N GLU A 59 4.92 -19.63 9.50
CA GLU A 59 5.82 -18.49 9.69
C GLU A 59 6.18 -18.24 11.16
N PHE A 60 5.28 -18.59 12.09
CA PHE A 60 5.51 -18.51 13.54
C PHE A 60 6.75 -19.30 13.98
N THR A 61 7.03 -20.45 13.36
CA THR A 61 8.17 -21.29 13.78
C THR A 61 9.52 -20.62 13.50
N LEU A 62 9.56 -19.56 12.69
CA LEU A 62 10.79 -18.81 12.42
C LEU A 62 11.24 -17.98 13.62
N TYR A 63 10.31 -17.54 14.48
CA TYR A 63 10.59 -16.67 15.62
C TYR A 63 10.04 -17.23 16.95
N GLN A 64 9.64 -18.50 16.96
CA GLN A 64 9.01 -19.14 18.11
C GLN A 64 9.88 -19.03 19.38
N ASP A 65 11.19 -19.25 19.26
CA ASP A 65 12.12 -19.15 20.38
C ASP A 65 12.12 -17.74 21.01
N GLN A 66 12.05 -16.71 20.17
CA GLN A 66 11.98 -15.31 20.61
C GLN A 66 10.62 -14.96 21.21
N ALA A 67 9.53 -15.50 20.67
CA ALA A 67 8.20 -15.33 21.26
C ALA A 67 8.14 -15.95 22.68
N ASP A 68 8.67 -17.17 22.84
CA ASP A 68 8.74 -17.83 24.14
C ASP A 68 9.67 -17.06 25.12
N GLU A 69 10.77 -16.49 24.63
CA GLU A 69 11.63 -15.62 25.43
C GLU A 69 10.92 -14.33 25.86
N LEU A 70 10.19 -13.69 24.95
CA LEU A 70 9.42 -12.49 25.22
C LEU A 70 8.39 -12.72 26.34
N ASP A 71 7.68 -13.85 26.30
CA ASP A 71 6.74 -14.25 27.33
C ASP A 71 7.43 -14.48 28.67
N ARG A 72 8.56 -15.20 28.69
CA ARG A 72 9.34 -15.43 29.92
C ARG A 72 9.83 -14.12 30.55
N VAL A 73 10.38 -13.20 29.75
CA VAL A 73 10.84 -11.88 30.22
C VAL A 73 9.67 -11.07 30.76
N THR A 74 8.56 -11.03 30.04
CA THR A 74 7.36 -10.27 30.43
C THR A 74 6.78 -10.80 31.75
N ASN A 75 6.64 -12.11 31.90
CA ASN A 75 6.17 -12.71 33.15
C ASN A 75 7.11 -12.40 34.33
N ARG A 76 8.44 -12.45 34.10
CA ARG A 76 9.41 -12.14 35.15
C ARG A 76 9.38 -10.67 35.57
N ILE A 77 9.16 -9.74 34.63
CA ILE A 77 8.94 -8.33 34.94
C ILE A 77 7.72 -8.20 35.86
N THR A 78 6.59 -8.82 35.50
CA THR A 78 5.36 -8.77 36.32
C THR A 78 5.62 -9.22 37.75
N TYR A 79 6.24 -10.39 37.95
CA TYR A 79 6.52 -10.90 39.30
C TYR A 79 7.48 -10.01 40.11
N LEU A 80 8.51 -9.45 39.48
CA LEU A 80 9.44 -8.55 40.17
C LEU A 80 8.79 -7.21 40.52
N VAL A 81 7.94 -6.67 39.63
CA VAL A 81 7.18 -5.44 39.88
C VAL A 81 6.17 -5.63 41.02
N GLU A 82 5.47 -6.77 41.08
CA GLU A 82 4.61 -7.10 42.22
C GLU A 82 5.37 -7.22 43.54
N GLY A 83 6.64 -7.65 43.47
CA GLY A 83 7.57 -7.71 44.60
C GLY A 83 8.06 -6.33 45.07
N LEU A 84 8.16 -5.35 44.17
CA LEU A 84 8.59 -3.97 44.45
C LEU A 84 7.49 -3.20 45.20
N LYS A 85 7.38 -3.48 46.50
CA LYS A 85 6.52 -2.72 47.42
C LYS A 85 7.39 -1.99 48.43
N ARG A 86 7.06 -0.73 48.74
CA ARG A 86 7.71 0.01 49.82
C ARG A 86 7.39 -0.67 51.14
N ARG A 87 8.39 -1.34 51.73
CA ARG A 87 8.29 -2.05 53.01
C ARG A 87 9.44 -1.62 53.91
N GLY A 88 9.20 -1.67 55.21
CA GLY A 88 10.19 -1.33 56.21
C GLY A 88 9.74 -1.75 57.60
N VAL A 89 10.66 -1.71 58.53
CA VAL A 89 10.43 -1.95 59.95
C VAL A 89 10.71 -0.66 60.70
N TYR A 90 9.94 -0.42 61.76
CA TYR A 90 10.17 0.69 62.67
C TYR A 90 10.23 0.20 64.11
N ASP A 91 10.89 0.96 64.97
CA ASP A 91 10.96 0.68 66.40
C ASP A 91 9.58 0.89 67.05
N ALA A 92 8.97 -0.19 67.55
CA ALA A 92 7.65 -0.15 68.19
C ALA A 92 7.60 0.73 69.46
N SER A 93 8.75 1.09 70.04
CA SER A 93 8.83 2.04 71.16
C SER A 93 8.55 3.49 70.77
N VAL A 94 8.44 3.79 69.46
CA VAL A 94 8.13 5.09 68.89
C VAL A 94 6.79 5.02 68.14
N PRO A 95 5.65 5.10 68.85
CA PRO A 95 4.31 4.96 68.25
C PRO A 95 4.00 6.04 67.19
N GLU A 96 4.68 7.18 67.24
CA GLU A 96 4.50 8.31 66.31
C GLU A 96 4.87 7.98 64.86
N LEU A 97 5.73 6.98 64.64
CA LEU A 97 6.10 6.51 63.28
C LEU A 97 4.92 5.88 62.53
N ALA A 98 3.98 5.27 63.26
CA ALA A 98 2.76 4.73 62.67
C ALA A 98 1.82 5.85 62.20
N HIS A 99 1.77 6.97 62.94
CA HIS A 99 0.97 8.13 62.57
C HIS A 99 1.59 8.89 61.39
N LEU A 100 2.93 8.97 61.34
CA LEU A 100 3.66 9.56 60.22
C LEU A 100 3.40 8.83 58.90
N ALA A 101 3.11 7.52 58.93
CA ALA A 101 2.80 6.74 57.73
C ALA A 101 1.43 7.06 57.10
N VAL A 102 0.53 7.73 57.85
CA VAL A 102 -0.86 8.04 57.42
C VAL A 102 -1.10 9.56 57.36
N ALA A 103 -0.17 10.37 57.86
CA ALA A 103 -0.26 11.82 57.84
C ALA A 103 -0.36 12.37 56.41
N GLY A 104 -1.15 13.43 56.21
CA GLY A 104 -1.33 14.09 54.93
C GLY A 104 -0.23 15.10 54.63
N ASP A 105 -0.33 15.75 53.47
CA ASP A 105 0.61 16.80 53.08
C ASP A 105 0.54 17.98 54.06
N ASN A 106 1.71 18.43 54.53
CA ASN A 106 1.89 19.51 55.52
C ASN A 106 1.36 19.22 56.94
N ASP A 107 1.03 17.97 57.27
CA ASP A 107 0.71 17.56 58.64
C ASP A 107 1.97 17.36 59.48
N PHE A 108 1.99 17.95 60.69
CA PHE A 108 3.04 17.73 61.67
C PHE A 108 2.58 16.72 62.72
N VAL A 109 3.30 15.60 62.83
CA VAL A 109 3.05 14.60 63.87
C VAL A 109 3.83 14.98 65.14
N PRO A 110 3.15 15.32 66.25
CA PRO A 110 3.82 15.62 67.51
C PRO A 110 4.42 14.35 68.12
N SER A 111 5.61 14.47 68.73
CA SER A 111 6.24 13.38 69.49
C SER A 111 6.41 13.72 70.95
N GLU A 112 5.91 12.86 71.83
CA GLU A 112 5.99 13.02 73.29
C GLU A 112 7.41 12.74 73.79
N ASN A 113 8.15 11.88 73.09
CA ASN A 113 9.49 11.41 73.45
C ASN A 113 10.57 11.86 72.46
N PHE A 114 10.47 13.08 71.92
CA PHE A 114 11.37 13.62 70.90
C PHE A 114 12.86 13.57 71.31
N ALA A 115 13.18 13.79 72.59
CA ALA A 115 14.55 13.73 73.10
C ALA A 115 15.17 12.31 73.02
N SER A 116 14.35 11.26 73.22
CA SER A 116 14.78 9.85 73.10
C SER A 116 14.98 9.46 71.64
N LEU A 117 14.09 9.92 70.76
CA LEU A 117 14.22 9.74 69.31
C LEU A 117 15.51 10.38 68.78
N ALA A 118 15.83 11.60 69.23
CA ALA A 118 17.07 12.29 68.87
C ALA A 118 18.33 11.53 69.31
N GLN A 119 18.33 10.93 70.50
CA GLN A 119 19.46 10.11 70.99
C GLN A 119 19.65 8.81 70.19
N LYS A 120 18.58 8.23 69.63
CA LYS A 120 18.61 7.03 68.79
C LYS A 120 19.01 7.31 67.32
N GLY A 121 19.42 8.54 66.99
CA GLY A 121 19.78 8.93 65.61
C GLY A 121 18.61 9.48 64.79
N GLY A 122 17.51 9.88 65.45
CA GLY A 122 16.35 10.48 64.80
C GLY A 122 15.50 9.48 64.02
N LEU A 123 14.64 9.99 63.15
CA LEU A 123 13.74 9.19 62.30
C LEU A 123 14.48 8.18 61.42
N ALA A 124 15.67 8.53 60.94
CA ALA A 124 16.50 7.65 60.10
C ALA A 124 17.05 6.43 60.86
N GLY A 125 17.28 6.54 62.17
CA GLY A 125 17.72 5.42 63.00
C GLY A 125 16.57 4.54 63.50
N ALA A 126 15.36 5.10 63.59
CA ALA A 126 14.17 4.41 64.09
C ALA A 126 13.34 3.72 62.99
N PHE A 127 13.66 3.97 61.71
CA PHE A 127 12.98 3.39 60.55
C PHE A 127 14.00 2.85 59.55
N GLN A 128 13.86 1.58 59.19
CA GLN A 128 14.68 0.93 58.17
C GLN A 128 13.78 0.40 57.06
N THR A 129 14.05 0.80 55.82
CA THR A 129 13.38 0.26 54.63
C THR A 129 14.12 -0.96 54.08
N GLU A 130 13.36 -1.85 53.46
CA GLU A 130 13.94 -2.89 52.60
C GLU A 130 14.60 -2.24 51.37
N ASP A 131 15.85 -2.64 51.06
CA ASP A 131 16.55 -2.14 49.88
C ASP A 131 16.03 -2.85 48.62
N ILE A 132 15.29 -2.08 47.81
CA ILE A 132 14.71 -2.55 46.55
C ILE A 132 15.56 -2.17 45.32
N SER A 133 16.71 -1.53 45.51
CA SER A 133 17.55 -0.99 44.42
C SER A 133 18.01 -2.10 43.47
N VAL A 134 18.47 -3.24 44.00
CA VAL A 134 18.94 -4.38 43.20
C VAL A 134 17.81 -4.94 42.33
N VAL A 135 16.60 -5.07 42.88
CA VAL A 135 15.43 -5.55 42.14
C VAL A 135 15.03 -4.54 41.05
N SER A 136 15.07 -3.24 41.36
CA SER A 136 14.80 -2.18 40.39
C SER A 136 15.77 -2.21 39.21
N VAL A 137 17.07 -2.42 39.47
CA VAL A 137 18.09 -2.56 38.42
C VAL A 137 17.82 -3.77 37.52
N VAL A 138 17.45 -4.92 38.11
CA VAL A 138 17.11 -6.13 37.35
C VAL A 138 15.87 -5.89 36.47
N VAL A 139 14.83 -5.25 37.01
CA VAL A 139 13.61 -4.90 36.24
C VAL A 139 13.95 -4.00 35.06
N ASN A 140 14.80 -2.99 35.25
CA ASN A 140 15.26 -2.13 34.16
C ASN A 140 16.02 -2.92 33.08
N GLY A 141 16.91 -3.84 33.47
CA GLY A 141 17.60 -4.73 32.55
C GLY A 141 16.64 -5.62 31.75
N LEU A 142 15.59 -6.14 32.39
CA LEU A 142 14.56 -6.93 31.72
C LEU A 142 13.72 -6.09 30.74
N TYR A 143 13.42 -4.83 31.06
CA TYR A 143 12.78 -3.92 30.10
C TYR A 143 13.64 -3.72 28.86
N THR A 144 14.95 -3.53 29.02
CA THR A 144 15.89 -3.44 27.89
C THR A 144 15.92 -4.74 27.08
N GLN A 145 16.03 -5.90 27.73
CA GLN A 145 16.02 -7.20 27.05
C GLN A 145 14.72 -7.41 26.27
N ARG A 146 13.57 -7.06 26.86
CA ARG A 146 12.25 -7.17 26.21
C ARG A 146 12.22 -6.41 24.88
N THR A 147 12.77 -5.20 24.86
CA THR A 147 12.88 -4.40 23.63
C THR A 147 13.83 -5.02 22.62
N GLN A 148 14.94 -5.63 23.05
CA GLN A 148 15.88 -6.32 22.15
C GLN A 148 15.25 -7.57 21.53
N VAL A 149 14.54 -8.40 22.31
CA VAL A 149 13.84 -9.59 21.80
C VAL A 149 12.79 -9.18 20.77
N LEU A 150 12.01 -8.15 21.06
CA LEU A 150 11.02 -7.59 20.12
C LEU A 150 11.68 -7.11 18.82
N GLN A 151 12.85 -6.47 18.91
CA GLN A 151 13.63 -6.04 17.75
C GLN A 151 14.10 -7.23 16.90
N VAL A 152 14.58 -8.31 17.52
CA VAL A 152 14.96 -9.54 16.80
C VAL A 152 13.76 -10.15 16.08
N ILE A 153 12.58 -10.20 16.72
CA ILE A 153 11.35 -10.69 16.06
C ILE A 153 11.06 -9.87 14.80
N TYR A 154 11.21 -8.55 14.84
CA TYR A 154 11.01 -7.70 13.66
C TYR A 154 12.03 -7.92 12.56
N GLU A 155 13.29 -8.17 12.92
CA GLU A 155 14.35 -8.48 11.97
C GLU A 155 14.11 -9.85 11.29
N VAL A 156 13.69 -10.86 12.06
CA VAL A 156 13.36 -12.21 11.56
C VAL A 156 12.13 -12.19 10.66
N THR A 157 11.04 -11.56 11.10
CA THR A 157 9.80 -11.44 10.31
C THR A 157 9.96 -10.49 9.12
N GLY A 158 10.97 -9.61 9.16
CA GLY A 158 11.24 -8.67 8.08
C GLY A 158 10.25 -7.50 7.99
N ILE A 159 9.49 -7.23 9.05
CA ILE A 159 8.56 -6.09 9.11
C ILE A 159 9.40 -4.81 9.25
N SER A 160 9.39 -3.98 8.20
CA SER A 160 10.16 -2.74 8.19
C SER A 160 9.60 -1.71 9.19
N ASP A 161 10.49 -0.87 9.75
CA ASP A 161 10.16 0.17 10.76
C ASP A 161 9.00 1.10 10.36
N ILE A 162 8.75 1.25 9.05
CA ILE A 162 7.70 2.11 8.50
C ILE A 162 6.30 1.56 8.71
N ILE A 163 6.10 0.25 8.56
CA ILE A 163 4.79 -0.37 8.81
C ILE A 163 4.46 -0.34 10.31
N ARG A 164 5.48 -0.17 11.16
CA ARG A 164 5.39 -0.09 12.63
C ARG A 164 5.13 1.33 13.16
N GLY A 165 4.95 2.33 12.28
CA GLY A 165 4.61 3.71 12.68
C GLY A 165 5.74 4.50 13.36
N GLY A 166 6.96 3.95 13.45
CA GLY A 166 8.10 4.56 14.16
C GLY A 166 9.02 5.42 13.29
N GLY A 167 8.67 5.65 12.02
CA GLY A 167 9.55 6.24 11.00
C GLY A 167 9.68 7.76 11.00
N THR A 168 8.87 8.51 11.76
CA THR A 168 8.91 9.97 11.73
C THR A 168 9.89 10.54 12.76
N LYS A 169 11.19 10.36 12.52
CA LYS A 169 12.19 11.26 13.11
C LYS A 169 12.14 12.57 12.32
N ALA A 170 11.76 13.68 12.97
CA ALA A 170 11.68 15.01 12.36
C ALA A 170 13.00 15.53 11.72
N SER A 171 14.10 14.81 11.92
CA SER A 171 15.43 15.10 11.37
C SER A 171 15.76 14.36 10.06
N GLU A 172 14.93 13.43 9.58
CA GLU A 172 15.22 12.71 8.33
C GLU A 172 14.70 13.47 7.11
N THR A 173 15.50 13.52 6.04
CA THR A 173 15.14 14.18 4.78
C THR A 173 14.00 13.43 4.08
N ALA A 174 13.13 14.15 3.38
CA ALA A 174 11.97 13.57 2.66
C ALA A 174 12.39 12.44 1.69
N THR A 175 13.57 12.55 1.07
CA THR A 175 14.13 11.49 0.21
C THR A 175 14.51 10.23 0.98
N ALA A 176 15.05 10.35 2.20
CA ALA A 176 15.37 9.19 3.04
C ALA A 176 14.10 8.47 3.53
N GLN A 177 13.02 9.22 3.79
CA GLN A 177 11.71 8.66 4.13
C GLN A 177 11.08 7.92 2.96
N GLN A 178 11.11 8.50 1.74
CA GLN A 178 10.67 7.83 0.52
C GLN A 178 11.45 6.54 0.26
N LEU A 179 12.77 6.58 0.40
CA LEU A 179 13.64 5.42 0.20
C LEU A 179 13.27 4.30 1.17
N LYS A 180 13.14 4.60 2.47
CA LYS A 180 12.74 3.62 3.47
C LYS A 180 11.34 3.07 3.18
N ALA A 181 10.38 3.90 2.75
CA ALA A 181 9.03 3.45 2.43
C ALA A 181 9.04 2.45 1.26
N GLN A 182 9.89 2.71 0.27
CA GLN A 182 10.12 1.82 -0.86
C GLN A 182 10.79 0.49 -0.44
N TYR A 183 11.77 0.52 0.47
CA TYR A 183 12.38 -0.71 1.01
C TYR A 183 11.43 -1.54 1.87
N GLY A 184 10.53 -0.87 2.63
CA GLY A 184 9.55 -1.54 3.48
C GLY A 184 8.43 -2.22 2.71
N SER A 185 8.03 -1.66 1.56
CA SER A 185 7.00 -2.25 0.70
C SER A 185 7.52 -3.40 -0.16
N MET A 186 8.83 -3.49 -0.47
CA MET A 186 9.36 -4.54 -1.36
C MET A 186 9.09 -5.97 -0.88
N ARG A 187 9.18 -6.24 0.43
CA ARG A 187 8.92 -7.59 0.97
C ARG A 187 7.43 -7.94 0.92
N LEU A 188 6.57 -6.97 1.22
CA LEU A 188 5.12 -7.11 1.12
C LEU A 188 4.69 -7.28 -0.34
N ARG A 189 5.30 -6.53 -1.24
CA ARG A 189 5.03 -6.58 -2.69
C ARG A 189 5.28 -7.97 -3.25
N ARG A 190 6.38 -8.64 -2.88
CA ARG A 190 6.62 -10.03 -3.33
C ARG A 190 5.48 -10.98 -2.92
N ARG A 191 4.92 -10.83 -1.71
CA ARG A 191 3.78 -11.64 -1.27
C ARG A 191 2.50 -11.29 -2.03
N GLN A 192 2.27 -10.01 -2.29
CA GLN A 192 1.17 -9.55 -3.12
C GLN A 192 1.30 -10.10 -4.55
N ASP A 193 2.48 -10.02 -5.16
CA ASP A 193 2.76 -10.55 -6.50
C ASP A 193 2.51 -12.06 -6.58
N ASP A 194 2.89 -12.84 -5.56
CA ASP A 194 2.63 -14.28 -5.53
C ASP A 194 1.12 -14.58 -5.43
N ILE A 195 0.37 -13.81 -4.64
CA ILE A 195 -1.10 -13.91 -4.58
C ILE A 195 -1.73 -13.52 -5.93
N GLN A 196 -1.27 -12.43 -6.55
CA GLN A 196 -1.75 -12.00 -7.88
C GLN A 196 -1.53 -13.10 -8.91
N LYS A 197 -0.33 -13.69 -8.97
CA LYS A 197 -0.02 -14.82 -9.85
C LYS A 197 -0.94 -16.00 -9.58
N TYR A 198 -1.11 -16.39 -8.32
CA TYR A 198 -1.98 -17.50 -7.94
C TYR A 198 -3.44 -17.28 -8.41
N VAL A 199 -3.99 -16.09 -8.17
CA VAL A 199 -5.36 -15.73 -8.58
C VAL A 199 -5.48 -15.68 -10.09
N ARG A 200 -4.52 -15.06 -10.78
CA ARG A 200 -4.49 -15.00 -12.25
C ARG A 200 -4.44 -16.39 -12.87
N ASP A 201 -3.55 -17.25 -12.37
CA ASP A 201 -3.37 -18.61 -12.89
C ASP A 201 -4.63 -19.46 -12.61
N LEU A 202 -5.33 -19.22 -11.49
CA LEU A 202 -6.63 -19.84 -11.22
C LEU A 202 -7.69 -19.43 -12.25
N PHE A 203 -7.76 -18.14 -12.60
CA PHE A 203 -8.67 -17.67 -13.64
C PHE A 203 -8.32 -18.23 -15.03
N ARG A 204 -7.02 -18.40 -15.34
CA ARG A 204 -6.58 -19.04 -16.59
C ARG A 204 -7.03 -20.49 -16.68
N ILE A 205 -6.76 -21.30 -15.65
CA ILE A 205 -7.20 -22.70 -15.60
C ILE A 205 -8.73 -22.79 -15.70
N LYS A 206 -9.45 -21.91 -15.02
CA LYS A 206 -10.93 -21.86 -15.11
C LYS A 206 -11.40 -21.53 -16.53
N ALA A 207 -10.77 -20.56 -17.20
CA ALA A 207 -11.12 -20.18 -18.56
C ALA A 207 -10.83 -21.31 -19.55
N GLU A 208 -9.71 -22.02 -19.38
CA GLU A 208 -9.35 -23.27 -20.08
C GLU A 208 -10.44 -24.33 -19.97
N LEU A 209 -10.76 -24.73 -18.74
CA LEU A 209 -11.82 -25.72 -18.48
C LEU A 209 -13.16 -25.35 -19.12
N ILE A 210 -13.54 -24.06 -19.06
CA ILE A 210 -14.80 -23.58 -19.63
C ILE A 210 -14.79 -23.66 -21.16
N ALA A 211 -13.67 -23.37 -21.82
CA ALA A 211 -13.64 -23.37 -23.29
C ALA A 211 -13.52 -24.78 -23.88
N GLU A 212 -12.76 -25.65 -23.22
CA GLU A 212 -12.40 -26.95 -23.76
C GLU A 212 -13.36 -28.06 -23.32
N ASN A 213 -13.83 -28.05 -22.06
CA ASN A 213 -14.58 -29.17 -21.50
C ASN A 213 -16.09 -28.95 -21.39
N TYR A 214 -16.61 -27.72 -21.52
CA TYR A 214 -18.06 -27.48 -21.43
C TYR A 214 -18.77 -27.69 -22.78
N GLU A 215 -19.94 -28.34 -22.74
CA GLU A 215 -20.81 -28.41 -23.90
C GLU A 215 -21.46 -27.04 -24.21
N PRO A 216 -21.64 -26.67 -25.49
CA PRO A 216 -22.23 -25.38 -25.88
C PRO A 216 -23.61 -25.11 -25.28
N GLU A 217 -24.44 -26.14 -25.15
CA GLU A 217 -25.77 -26.04 -24.55
C GLU A 217 -25.73 -25.62 -23.08
N ILE A 218 -24.70 -26.07 -22.33
CA ILE A 218 -24.52 -25.69 -20.93
C ILE A 218 -24.06 -24.24 -20.85
N LEU A 219 -23.14 -23.82 -21.73
CA LEU A 219 -22.70 -22.42 -21.80
C LEU A 219 -23.88 -21.48 -22.09
N GLN A 220 -24.75 -21.84 -23.02
CA GLN A 220 -25.98 -21.07 -23.32
C GLN A 220 -26.92 -20.99 -22.12
N ARG A 221 -27.11 -22.07 -21.36
CA ARG A 221 -27.93 -22.05 -20.13
C ARG A 221 -27.33 -21.19 -19.02
N ILE A 222 -26.01 -21.20 -18.86
CA ILE A 222 -25.32 -20.44 -17.82
C ILE A 222 -25.31 -18.94 -18.15
N THR A 223 -25.05 -18.60 -19.41
CA THR A 223 -24.87 -17.21 -19.85
C THR A 223 -26.18 -16.53 -20.26
N GLY A 224 -27.18 -17.32 -20.67
CA GLY A 224 -28.41 -16.81 -21.30
C GLY A 224 -28.21 -16.28 -22.71
N LEU A 225 -27.02 -16.45 -23.30
CA LEU A 225 -26.68 -16.00 -24.65
C LEU A 225 -26.69 -17.17 -25.63
N GLU A 226 -27.15 -16.94 -26.84
CA GLU A 226 -26.99 -17.92 -27.92
C GLU A 226 -25.50 -18.07 -28.25
N VAL A 227 -24.98 -19.27 -28.02
CA VAL A 227 -23.57 -19.60 -28.30
C VAL A 227 -23.48 -20.00 -29.77
N THR A 228 -22.90 -19.13 -30.60
CA THR A 228 -22.74 -19.40 -32.03
C THR A 228 -21.51 -20.26 -32.32
N ASP A 229 -21.47 -20.90 -33.48
CA ASP A 229 -20.31 -21.70 -33.93
C ASP A 229 -19.03 -20.86 -34.01
N GLU A 230 -19.14 -19.58 -34.40
CA GLU A 230 -18.02 -18.64 -34.45
C GLU A 230 -17.47 -18.34 -33.04
N MET A 231 -18.35 -18.18 -32.04
CA MET A 231 -17.92 -17.99 -30.64
C MET A 231 -17.20 -19.24 -30.12
N LEU A 232 -17.68 -20.43 -30.46
CA LEU A 232 -17.04 -21.69 -30.09
C LEU A 232 -15.67 -21.86 -30.77
N GLU A 233 -15.56 -21.52 -32.04
CA GLU A 233 -14.31 -21.57 -32.78
C GLU A 233 -13.27 -20.63 -32.16
N ILE A 234 -13.67 -19.40 -31.80
CA ILE A 234 -12.78 -18.44 -31.11
C ILE A 234 -12.37 -18.98 -29.73
N MET A 235 -13.29 -19.57 -28.97
CA MET A 235 -13.00 -20.09 -27.63
C MET A 235 -12.03 -21.28 -27.64
N ARG A 236 -12.10 -22.13 -28.68
CA ARG A 236 -11.34 -23.39 -28.79
C ARG A 236 -10.08 -23.30 -29.66
N ASN A 237 -9.90 -22.22 -30.42
CA ASN A 237 -8.72 -22.03 -31.25
C ASN A 237 -7.60 -21.34 -30.45
N ASP A 238 -6.62 -22.12 -30.02
CA ASP A 238 -5.48 -21.72 -29.20
C ASP A 238 -4.72 -20.49 -29.74
N LYS A 239 -4.66 -20.30 -31.07
CA LYS A 239 -4.00 -19.12 -31.68
C LYS A 239 -4.70 -17.79 -31.41
N LEU A 240 -5.99 -17.81 -31.06
CA LEU A 240 -6.78 -16.62 -30.70
C LEU A 240 -6.91 -16.45 -29.17
N ARG A 241 -6.35 -17.38 -28.40
CA ARG A 241 -6.52 -17.54 -26.94
C ARG A 241 -5.52 -16.73 -26.11
N ASN A 242 -4.85 -15.74 -26.72
CA ASN A 242 -3.90 -14.83 -26.06
C ASN A 242 -4.60 -13.76 -25.18
N TYR A 243 -5.52 -14.16 -24.29
CA TYR A 243 -6.08 -13.22 -23.32
C TYR A 243 -5.11 -13.00 -22.16
N GLN A 244 -4.76 -11.74 -21.93
CA GLN A 244 -3.94 -11.33 -20.80
C GLN A 244 -4.85 -11.02 -19.61
N ILE A 245 -4.93 -11.96 -18.66
CA ILE A 245 -5.56 -11.68 -17.36
C ILE A 245 -4.54 -10.94 -16.50
N ASP A 246 -4.83 -9.70 -16.15
CA ASP A 246 -4.06 -8.92 -15.19
C ASP A 246 -4.86 -8.76 -13.90
N VAL A 247 -4.19 -8.88 -12.75
CA VAL A 247 -4.80 -8.78 -11.42
C VAL A 247 -4.04 -7.70 -10.66
N GLU A 248 -4.54 -6.47 -10.70
CA GLU A 248 -3.92 -5.35 -10.00
C GLU A 248 -4.44 -5.27 -8.55
N THR A 249 -3.53 -5.05 -7.59
CA THR A 249 -3.88 -4.79 -6.19
C THR A 249 -3.67 -3.31 -5.90
N ASP A 250 -4.75 -2.54 -5.83
CA ASP A 250 -4.73 -1.07 -5.63
C ASP A 250 -4.21 -0.60 -4.26
N SER A 251 -3.67 -1.49 -3.42
CA SER A 251 -3.43 -1.23 -2.00
C SER A 251 -1.98 -0.88 -1.66
N THR A 252 -1.44 0.17 -2.30
CA THR A 252 -0.25 0.93 -1.85
C THR A 252 -0.44 2.44 -2.06
N VAL A 253 -1.66 2.92 -1.78
CA VAL A 253 -2.20 4.24 -2.14
C VAL A 253 -1.36 5.45 -1.68
N PHE A 254 -0.65 5.39 -0.55
CA PHE A 254 -0.04 6.61 0.00
C PHE A 254 1.29 7.05 -0.64
N ALA A 255 2.14 6.10 -1.06
CA ALA A 255 3.40 6.45 -1.74
C ALA A 255 3.22 6.58 -3.26
N ASP A 256 2.26 5.84 -3.81
CA ASP A 256 2.02 5.77 -5.25
C ASP A 256 1.19 6.97 -5.74
N GLU A 257 0.28 7.55 -4.95
CA GLU A 257 -0.57 8.66 -5.42
C GLU A 257 0.23 9.89 -5.88
N GLU A 258 1.27 10.28 -5.16
CA GLU A 258 2.08 11.45 -5.51
C GLU A 258 2.99 11.16 -6.70
N GLU A 259 3.55 9.95 -6.77
CA GLU A 259 4.33 9.48 -7.91
C GLU A 259 3.45 9.36 -9.17
N VAL A 260 2.27 8.77 -9.06
CA VAL A 260 1.26 8.69 -10.12
C VAL A 260 0.81 10.08 -10.57
N LYS A 261 0.57 11.01 -9.64
CA LYS A 261 0.25 12.42 -9.99
C LYS A 261 1.40 13.05 -10.78
N ARG A 262 2.65 12.89 -10.31
CA ARG A 262 3.84 13.41 -10.99
C ARG A 262 4.02 12.79 -12.38
N THR A 263 3.94 11.47 -12.50
CA THR A 263 4.07 10.75 -13.78
C THR A 263 2.95 11.12 -14.74
N ARG A 264 1.71 11.33 -14.25
CA ARG A 264 0.59 11.82 -15.08
C ARG A 264 0.83 13.24 -15.58
N ILE A 265 1.34 14.14 -14.73
CA ILE A 265 1.69 15.51 -15.12
C ILE A 265 2.82 15.50 -16.15
N GLU A 266 3.85 14.69 -15.93
CA GLU A 266 4.97 14.53 -16.87
C GLU A 266 4.51 13.97 -18.22
N PHE A 267 3.69 12.92 -18.22
CA PHE A 267 3.07 12.39 -19.42
C PHE A 267 2.24 13.46 -20.15
N ALA A 268 1.35 14.16 -19.45
CA ALA A 268 0.52 15.20 -20.05
C ALA A 268 1.36 16.33 -20.69
N ASN A 269 2.47 16.70 -20.06
CA ASN A 269 3.39 17.69 -20.60
C ASN A 269 4.14 17.17 -21.83
N VAL A 270 4.73 15.98 -21.77
CA VAL A 270 5.51 15.42 -22.90
C VAL A 270 4.60 15.11 -24.07
N PHE A 271 3.51 14.39 -23.83
CA PHE A 271 2.53 14.03 -24.85
C PHE A 271 1.83 15.26 -25.41
N GLY A 272 1.37 16.19 -24.56
CA GLY A 272 0.70 17.41 -24.99
C GLY A 272 1.59 18.31 -25.84
N ASN A 273 2.85 18.50 -25.44
CA ASN A 273 3.81 19.30 -26.22
C ASN A 273 4.13 18.64 -27.57
N TYR A 274 4.23 17.32 -27.61
CA TYR A 274 4.48 16.60 -28.85
C TYR A 274 3.26 16.66 -29.78
N LEU A 275 2.05 16.43 -29.27
CA LEU A 275 0.81 16.47 -30.05
C LEU A 275 0.58 17.82 -30.74
N VAL A 276 0.80 18.93 -30.03
CA VAL A 276 0.67 20.27 -30.62
C VAL A 276 1.65 20.46 -31.79
N LYS A 277 2.91 20.04 -31.62
CA LYS A 277 3.93 20.10 -32.67
C LYS A 277 3.64 19.16 -33.84
N ALA A 278 3.09 17.98 -33.56
CA ALA A 278 2.68 17.02 -34.58
C ALA A 278 1.57 17.62 -35.44
N ILE A 279 0.51 18.17 -34.84
CA ILE A 279 -0.60 18.82 -35.57
C ILE A 279 -0.11 20.01 -36.40
N GLU A 280 0.84 20.80 -35.89
CA GLU A 280 1.44 21.90 -36.66
C GLU A 280 2.27 21.39 -37.84
N ALA A 281 3.06 20.34 -37.63
CA ALA A 281 3.87 19.72 -38.67
C ALA A 281 3.01 19.08 -39.78
N THR A 282 1.90 18.42 -39.45
CA THR A 282 0.99 17.85 -40.47
C THR A 282 0.27 18.91 -41.30
N ARG A 283 -0.01 20.09 -40.71
CA ARG A 283 -0.55 21.24 -41.47
C ARG A 283 0.48 21.82 -42.43
N ALA A 284 1.75 21.88 -42.03
CA ALA A 284 2.83 22.43 -42.85
C ALA A 284 3.27 21.46 -43.96
N ALA A 285 3.32 20.17 -43.66
CA ALA A 285 3.75 19.12 -44.58
C ALA A 285 2.88 17.85 -44.38
N PRO A 286 1.81 17.68 -45.16
CA PRO A 286 0.92 16.51 -45.06
C PRO A 286 1.63 15.16 -45.21
N GLU A 287 2.76 15.13 -45.92
CA GLU A 287 3.58 13.94 -46.16
C GLU A 287 4.28 13.39 -44.90
N VAL A 288 4.48 14.20 -43.86
CA VAL A 288 5.10 13.74 -42.60
C VAL A 288 4.08 13.17 -41.61
N THR A 289 2.79 13.20 -41.93
CA THR A 289 1.69 12.75 -41.07
C THR A 289 1.85 11.32 -40.56
N PRO A 290 2.17 10.30 -41.40
CA PRO A 290 2.31 8.94 -40.91
C PRO A 290 3.46 8.78 -39.90
N ILE A 291 4.58 9.47 -40.13
CA ILE A 291 5.75 9.42 -39.24
C ILE A 291 5.45 10.15 -37.92
N ALA A 292 4.69 11.24 -37.96
CA ALA A 292 4.31 11.98 -36.76
C ALA A 292 3.38 11.16 -35.83
N PHE A 293 2.42 10.42 -36.39
CA PHE A 293 1.54 9.54 -35.62
C PHE A 293 2.27 8.30 -35.09
N GLU A 294 3.21 7.72 -35.83
CA GLU A 294 4.05 6.62 -35.32
C GLU A 294 4.91 7.04 -34.13
N ILE A 295 5.52 8.23 -34.17
CA ILE A 295 6.25 8.75 -33.02
C ILE A 295 5.30 9.07 -31.87
N LEU A 296 4.08 9.56 -32.13
CA LEU A 296 3.06 9.78 -31.10
C LEU A 296 2.70 8.48 -30.38
N LYS A 297 2.50 7.38 -31.12
CA LYS A 297 2.23 6.04 -30.55
C LYS A 297 3.42 5.51 -29.75
N PHE A 298 4.64 5.68 -30.27
CA PHE A 298 5.85 5.32 -29.53
C PHE A 298 5.98 6.08 -28.20
N VAL A 299 5.72 7.39 -28.20
CA VAL A 299 5.71 8.22 -26.99
C VAL A 299 4.58 7.80 -26.06
N ALA A 300 3.37 7.51 -26.56
CA ALA A 300 2.27 7.04 -25.73
C ALA A 300 2.59 5.69 -25.06
N GLY A 301 3.12 4.72 -25.82
CA GLY A 301 3.44 3.37 -25.34
C GLY A 301 4.53 3.31 -24.27
N ALA A 302 5.33 4.37 -24.10
CA ALA A 302 6.34 4.45 -23.05
C ALA A 302 5.73 4.52 -21.62
N TRP A 303 4.44 4.88 -21.49
CA TRP A 303 3.74 4.92 -20.21
C TRP A 303 2.61 3.89 -20.16
N LYS A 304 2.43 3.23 -19.01
CA LYS A 304 1.32 2.29 -18.79
C LYS A 304 -0.05 2.89 -19.12
N ILE A 305 -0.27 4.16 -18.77
CA ILE A 305 -1.52 4.89 -19.02
C ILE A 305 -1.75 5.21 -20.51
N GLY A 306 -0.67 5.27 -21.30
CA GLY A 306 -0.74 5.56 -22.72
C GLY A 306 -1.44 4.47 -23.53
N ARG A 307 -1.45 3.23 -23.03
CA ARG A 307 -2.18 2.10 -23.66
C ARG A 307 -3.69 2.35 -23.77
N ASN A 308 -4.27 3.10 -22.84
CA ASN A 308 -5.69 3.48 -22.92
C ASN A 308 -5.98 4.48 -24.04
N PHE A 309 -4.94 5.11 -24.59
CA PHE A 309 -5.06 6.09 -25.67
C PHE A 309 -4.69 5.51 -27.04
N GLU A 310 -4.21 4.27 -27.12
CA GLU A 310 -3.84 3.63 -28.41
C GLU A 310 -5.03 3.62 -29.37
N ASP A 311 -6.20 3.13 -28.92
CA ASP A 311 -7.43 3.12 -29.72
C ASP A 311 -7.85 4.53 -30.20
N VAL A 312 -7.67 5.54 -29.34
CA VAL A 312 -8.04 6.93 -29.64
C VAL A 312 -7.07 7.54 -30.66
N ILE A 313 -5.78 7.24 -30.53
CA ILE A 313 -4.74 7.70 -31.47
C ILE A 313 -4.97 7.05 -32.83
N ASP A 314 -5.27 5.75 -32.88
CA ASP A 314 -5.54 5.02 -34.14
C ASP A 314 -6.77 5.57 -34.87
N GLN A 315 -7.86 5.84 -34.14
CA GLN A 315 -9.06 6.47 -34.72
C GLN A 315 -8.77 7.88 -35.25
N THR A 316 -7.98 8.65 -34.52
CA THR A 316 -7.62 10.02 -34.90
C THR A 316 -6.72 10.05 -36.14
N GLU A 317 -5.72 9.16 -36.21
CA GLU A 317 -4.85 9.01 -37.36
C GLU A 317 -5.66 8.67 -38.63
N ALA A 318 -6.56 7.69 -38.54
CA ALA A 318 -7.41 7.28 -39.65
C ALA A 318 -8.26 8.44 -40.18
N GLN A 319 -8.84 9.25 -39.29
CA GLN A 319 -9.65 10.40 -39.66
C GLN A 319 -8.82 11.51 -40.35
N VAL A 320 -7.64 11.81 -39.84
CA VAL A 320 -6.73 12.81 -40.43
C VAL A 320 -6.24 12.34 -41.80
N MET A 321 -5.86 11.07 -41.94
CA MET A 321 -5.41 10.51 -43.21
C MET A 321 -6.52 10.52 -44.27
N GLN A 322 -7.77 10.22 -43.90
CA GLN A 322 -8.92 10.36 -44.80
C GLN A 322 -9.13 11.81 -45.26
N GLN A 323 -9.00 12.76 -44.34
CA GLN A 323 -9.17 14.18 -44.67
C GLN A 323 -8.08 14.69 -45.62
N LEU A 324 -6.82 14.28 -45.41
CA LEU A 324 -5.70 14.64 -46.29
C LEU A 324 -5.84 14.04 -47.69
N GLN A 325 -6.30 12.79 -47.79
CA GLN A 325 -6.58 12.15 -49.08
C GLN A 325 -7.74 12.85 -49.83
N ALA A 326 -8.76 13.31 -49.12
CA ALA A 326 -9.86 14.07 -49.71
C ALA A 326 -9.40 15.45 -50.24
N MET A 327 -8.42 16.09 -49.60
CA MET A 327 -7.86 17.37 -50.07
C MET A 327 -6.89 17.23 -51.25
N GLN A 328 -6.20 16.09 -51.41
CA GLN A 328 -5.31 15.86 -52.56
C GLN A 328 -6.05 15.53 -53.87
N GLN A 329 -7.36 15.26 -53.84
CA GLN A 329 -8.14 14.91 -55.03
C GLN A 329 -8.93 16.06 -55.67
N GLN A 330 -8.71 17.32 -55.27
CA GLN A 330 -9.29 18.49 -55.95
C GLN A 330 -8.22 19.40 -56.56
N PRO A 331 -8.13 19.51 -57.90
CA PRO A 331 -7.45 20.62 -58.53
C PRO A 331 -8.47 21.73 -58.85
N GLN A 332 -8.46 22.84 -58.12
CA GLN A 332 -8.91 24.12 -58.66
C GLN A 332 -8.42 25.30 -57.81
N GLN A 333 -7.81 26.28 -58.50
CA GLN A 333 -7.44 27.57 -57.94
C GLN A 333 -8.69 28.28 -57.39
N PRO A 334 -8.64 28.91 -56.20
CA PRO A 334 -9.82 29.54 -55.62
C PRO A 334 -10.21 30.79 -56.39
N SER A 335 -11.51 30.95 -56.62
CA SER A 335 -12.08 32.16 -57.18
C SER A 335 -11.96 33.34 -56.19
N PRO A 336 -11.95 34.61 -56.67
CA PRO A 336 -11.79 35.78 -55.80
C PRO A 336 -12.84 35.92 -54.67
N GLU A 337 -14.01 35.30 -54.80
CA GLU A 337 -15.05 35.30 -53.76
C GLU A 337 -14.73 34.36 -52.59
N GLU A 338 -14.02 33.25 -52.83
CA GLU A 338 -13.61 32.29 -51.80
C GLU A 338 -12.47 32.83 -50.93
N ARG A 339 -11.60 33.71 -51.48
CA ARG A 339 -10.56 34.39 -50.68
C ARG A 339 -11.18 35.35 -49.65
N ILE A 340 -12.26 36.04 -50.02
CA ILE A 340 -12.98 36.95 -49.12
C ILE A 340 -13.75 36.14 -48.06
N GLN A 341 -14.28 34.96 -48.41
CA GLN A 341 -14.85 34.04 -47.43
C GLN A 341 -13.78 33.43 -46.51
N GLN A 342 -12.61 33.03 -47.03
CA GLN A 342 -11.50 32.54 -46.21
C GLN A 342 -10.95 33.63 -45.28
N GLU A 343 -10.83 34.87 -45.72
CA GLU A 343 -10.45 35.99 -44.85
C GLU A 343 -11.51 36.27 -43.78
N LYS A 344 -12.80 36.17 -44.11
CA LYS A 344 -13.87 36.31 -43.11
C LYS A 344 -13.88 35.16 -42.12
N ILE A 345 -13.66 33.92 -42.57
CA ILE A 345 -13.57 32.74 -41.69
C ILE A 345 -12.31 32.83 -40.82
N MET A 346 -11.17 33.28 -41.36
CA MET A 346 -9.95 33.51 -40.59
C MET A 346 -10.12 34.64 -39.57
N ALA A 347 -10.77 35.75 -39.94
CA ALA A 347 -11.07 36.84 -39.01
C ALA A 347 -12.08 36.43 -37.93
N GLU A 348 -13.04 35.57 -38.27
CA GLU A 348 -14.00 35.01 -37.30
C GLU A 348 -13.33 34.01 -36.36
N LEU A 349 -12.46 33.13 -36.89
CA LEU A 349 -11.65 32.20 -36.12
C LEU A 349 -10.69 32.94 -35.18
N GLU A 350 -10.04 34.01 -35.64
CA GLU A 350 -9.14 34.83 -34.83
C GLU A 350 -9.92 35.56 -33.72
N ARG A 351 -11.12 36.05 -34.03
CA ARG A 351 -12.03 36.66 -33.06
C ARG A 351 -12.58 35.64 -32.05
N GLU A 352 -12.76 34.39 -32.46
CA GLU A 352 -13.17 33.29 -31.59
C GLU A 352 -12.00 32.79 -30.72
N LYS A 353 -10.79 32.76 -31.26
CA LYS A 353 -9.54 32.46 -30.53
C LYS A 353 -9.27 33.51 -29.45
N LEU A 354 -9.42 34.80 -29.77
CA LEU A 354 -9.35 35.89 -28.80
C LEU A 354 -10.45 35.81 -27.73
N LYS A 355 -11.66 35.34 -28.09
CA LYS A 355 -12.72 35.07 -27.10
C LYS A 355 -12.38 33.88 -26.20
N GLN A 356 -11.77 32.82 -26.74
CA GLN A 356 -11.32 31.68 -25.96
C GLN A 356 -10.16 32.04 -25.04
N GLU A 357 -9.17 32.78 -25.52
CA GLU A 357 -8.07 33.31 -24.72
C GLU A 357 -8.58 34.25 -23.63
N GLY A 358 -9.55 35.11 -23.92
CA GLY A 358 -10.22 35.95 -22.92
C GLY A 358 -10.96 35.13 -21.86
N LYS A 359 -11.66 34.06 -22.25
CA LYS A 359 -12.32 33.13 -21.29
C LYS A 359 -11.30 32.35 -20.47
N LEU A 360 -10.21 31.88 -21.06
CA LEU A 360 -9.12 31.19 -20.36
C LEU A 360 -8.41 32.14 -19.39
N ALA A 361 -8.19 33.39 -19.76
CA ALA A 361 -7.65 34.41 -18.88
C ALA A 361 -8.59 34.68 -17.69
N ASP A 362 -9.91 34.81 -17.94
CA ASP A 362 -10.92 35.03 -16.89
C ASP A 362 -11.04 33.82 -15.93
N ILE A 363 -10.98 32.60 -16.46
CA ILE A 363 -10.94 31.36 -15.66
C ILE A 363 -9.65 31.31 -14.82
N SER A 364 -8.48 31.56 -15.43
CA SER A 364 -7.20 31.55 -14.71
C SER A 364 -7.09 32.65 -13.65
N SER A 365 -7.80 33.76 -13.84
CA SER A 365 -7.91 34.86 -12.87
C SER A 365 -8.80 34.45 -11.69
N ARG A 366 -9.96 33.84 -11.96
CA ARG A 366 -10.87 33.31 -10.94
C ARG A 366 -10.26 32.17 -10.12
N GLU A 367 -9.46 31.32 -10.75
CA GLU A 367 -8.73 30.27 -10.02
C GLU A 367 -7.66 30.86 -9.13
N ARG A 368 -6.91 31.87 -9.59
CA ARG A 368 -5.93 32.58 -8.75
C ARG A 368 -6.59 33.33 -7.59
N SER A 369 -7.74 33.96 -7.80
CA SER A 369 -8.46 34.64 -6.72
C SER A 369 -9.00 33.66 -5.69
N LYS A 370 -9.59 32.54 -6.13
CA LYS A 370 -10.05 31.47 -5.21
C LYS A 370 -8.90 30.80 -4.48
N ALA A 371 -7.77 30.56 -5.15
CA ALA A 371 -6.59 29.99 -4.51
C ALA A 371 -6.00 30.94 -3.45
N ALA A 372 -5.99 32.24 -3.71
CA ALA A 372 -5.59 33.24 -2.72
C ALA A 372 -6.55 33.29 -1.52
N GLU A 373 -7.86 33.23 -1.77
CA GLU A 373 -8.90 33.20 -0.72
C GLU A 373 -8.79 31.93 0.15
N ILE A 374 -8.59 30.75 -0.45
CA ILE A 374 -8.34 29.49 0.26
C ILE A 374 -7.05 29.56 1.07
N GLN A 375 -6.00 30.19 0.54
CA GLN A 375 -4.73 30.36 1.26
C GLN A 375 -4.86 31.32 2.45
N GLU A 376 -5.68 32.36 2.33
CA GLU A 376 -5.97 33.31 3.39
C GLU A 376 -6.86 32.70 4.49
N GLU A 377 -7.90 31.94 4.11
CA GLU A 377 -8.72 31.17 5.05
C GLU A 377 -7.90 30.09 5.78
N SER A 378 -7.00 29.40 5.08
CA SER A 378 -6.11 28.42 5.68
C SER A 378 -5.14 29.05 6.69
N ARG A 379 -4.59 30.24 6.37
CA ARG A 379 -3.76 31.01 7.30
C ARG A 379 -4.55 31.46 8.53
N ALA A 380 -5.74 32.02 8.33
CA ALA A 380 -6.62 32.44 9.42
C ALA A 380 -7.05 31.25 10.31
N SER A 381 -7.31 30.09 9.72
CA SER A 381 -7.61 28.85 10.45
C SER A 381 -6.41 28.36 11.26
N ASN A 382 -5.22 28.35 10.68
CA ASN A 382 -3.99 27.97 11.38
C ASN A 382 -3.63 28.93 12.53
N GLU A 383 -3.86 30.24 12.37
CA GLU A 383 -3.69 31.22 13.44
C GLU A 383 -4.71 31.03 14.58
N ARG A 384 -5.95 30.64 14.25
CA ARG A 384 -6.98 30.27 15.26
C ARG A 384 -6.62 28.99 16.01
N ILE A 385 -5.99 28.02 15.35
CA ILE A 385 -5.53 26.78 15.99
C ILE A 385 -4.36 27.09 16.91
N ARG A 386 -3.34 27.83 16.44
CA ARG A 386 -2.20 28.24 17.27
C ARG A 386 -2.60 29.06 18.48
N SER A 387 -3.49 30.05 18.32
CA SER A 387 -3.99 30.83 19.46
C SER A 387 -4.76 30.00 20.48
N LYS A 388 -5.46 28.93 20.06
CA LYS A 388 -6.07 27.96 20.99
C LYS A 388 -5.04 27.08 21.69
N GLU A 389 -3.99 26.66 20.99
CA GLU A 389 -2.88 25.89 21.58
C GLU A 389 -2.11 26.73 22.61
N ASP A 390 -1.84 28.00 22.31
CA ASP A 390 -1.19 28.94 23.22
C ASP A 390 -2.05 29.20 24.47
N LEU A 391 -3.37 29.38 24.31
CA LEU A 391 -4.31 29.52 25.44
C LEU A 391 -4.35 28.26 26.31
N ALA A 392 -4.34 27.08 25.69
CA ALA A 392 -4.34 25.81 26.42
C ALA A 392 -3.03 25.57 27.19
N MET A 393 -1.89 25.98 26.63
CA MET A 393 -0.61 25.97 27.35
C MET A 393 -0.62 26.93 28.53
N LEU A 394 -1.12 28.15 28.35
CA LEU A 394 -1.19 29.14 29.42
C LEU A 394 -2.13 28.70 30.55
N GLU A 395 -3.25 28.07 30.20
CA GLU A 395 -4.19 27.49 31.18
C GLU A 395 -3.57 26.29 31.92
N ALA A 396 -2.75 25.49 31.25
CA ALA A 396 -2.01 24.40 31.88
C ALA A 396 -0.90 24.92 32.82
N GLU A 397 -0.19 25.99 32.43
CA GLU A 397 0.80 26.64 33.29
C GLU A 397 0.16 27.29 34.53
N LEU A 398 -0.99 27.94 34.39
CA LEU A 398 -1.75 28.49 35.52
C LEU A 398 -2.20 27.38 36.49
N ARG A 399 -2.68 26.24 35.99
CA ARG A 399 -3.06 25.09 36.84
C ARG A 399 -1.87 24.43 37.53
N MET A 400 -0.68 24.53 36.96
CA MET A 400 0.55 24.07 37.60
C MET A 400 0.99 25.06 38.70
N ALA A 401 0.86 26.36 38.45
CA ALA A 401 1.18 27.41 39.43
C ALA A 401 0.18 27.50 40.60
N GLU A 402 -1.07 27.05 40.42
CA GLU A 402 -2.05 26.92 41.51
C GLU A 402 -1.89 25.63 42.34
N ARG A 403 -1.00 24.72 41.91
CA ARG A 403 -0.70 23.44 42.57
C ARG A 403 0.59 23.43 43.39
N ASP A 404 1.39 24.49 43.29
CA ASP A 404 2.50 24.81 44.20
C ASP A 404 2.03 25.84 45.24
#